data_AF-A0A7X0MK97-F1
#
_entry.id   AF-A0A7X0MK97-F1
#
_cell.length_a   1.000
_cell.length_b   1.000
_cell.length_c   1.000
_cell.angle_alpha   90.00
_cell.angle_beta   90.00
_cell.angle_gamma   90.00
#
_symmetry.space_group_name_H-M   'P 1'
#
loop_
_entity.id
_entity.type
_entity.pdbx_description
1 polymer ?
#
loop_
_entity_poly.entity_id
_entity_poly.type
_entity_poly.pdbx_seq_one_letter_code
_entity_poly.pdbx_strand_id
1 'polypeptide(L)' 'MTDTYPGFDYPVQLLRKFICAVDIFTVLLKDGGIIHHRAPDPGHFRKWLLKHGIEDIKLDDAIF' A
#
# COMPACT_ATOMS: atom_id res chain seq x y z
N MET A 1 -17.07 -2.95 8.59
CA MET A 1 -15.86 -3.73 8.93
C MET A 1 -14.66 -2.99 8.37
N THR A 2 -13.92 -2.29 9.23
CA THR A 2 -12.68 -1.58 8.87
C THR A 2 -11.51 -2.54 9.01
N ASP A 3 -10.95 -3.00 7.89
CA ASP A 3 -9.74 -3.84 7.89
C ASP A 3 -8.53 -2.90 7.91
N THR A 4 -7.75 -2.97 8.99
CA THR A 4 -6.53 -2.17 9.22
C THR A 4 -5.36 -3.12 9.43
N TYR A 5 -4.19 -2.75 8.91
CA TYR A 5 -2.96 -3.51 9.14
C TYR A 5 -2.34 -3.10 10.49
N PRO A 6 -1.87 -4.03 11.32
CA PRO A 6 -1.25 -3.69 12.60
C PRO A 6 -0.02 -2.79 12.40
N GLY A 7 -0.03 -1.61 13.01
CA GLY A 7 1.03 -0.60 12.84
C GLY A 7 0.82 0.35 11.65
N PHE A 8 -0.30 0.22 10.93
CA PHE A 8 -0.72 1.15 9.88
C PHE A 8 -2.03 1.82 10.29
N ASP A 9 -1.98 3.15 10.45
CA ASP A 9 -3.07 3.93 11.04
C ASP A 9 -4.30 4.09 10.13
N TYR A 10 -4.19 3.67 8.87
CA TYR A 10 -5.22 3.92 7.86
C TYR A 10 -5.96 2.62 7.47
N PRO A 11 -7.30 2.62 7.50
CA PRO A 11 -8.09 1.50 7.04
C PRO A 11 -7.98 1.34 5.53
N VAL A 12 -7.95 0.08 5.07
CA VAL A 12 -7.75 -0.27 3.65
C VAL A 12 -8.73 0.40 2.69
N GLN A 13 -9.92 0.75 3.18
CA GLN A 13 -10.97 1.41 2.42
C GLN A 13 -10.60 2.83 1.99
N LEU A 14 -9.68 3.49 2.69
CA LEU A 14 -9.18 4.83 2.34
C LEU A 14 -8.03 4.78 1.35
N LEU A 15 -7.44 3.61 1.10
CA LEU A 15 -6.32 3.44 0.20
C LEU A 15 -6.83 3.36 -1.24
N ARG A 16 -6.06 3.93 -2.15
CA ARG A 16 -6.36 3.96 -3.58
C ARG A 16 -5.31 3.18 -4.36
N LYS A 17 -4.04 3.52 -4.20
CA LYS A 17 -2.89 2.86 -4.85
C LYS A 17 -1.69 2.89 -3.92
N PHE A 18 -0.70 2.05 -4.17
CA PHE A 18 0.57 2.12 -3.47
C PHE A 18 1.75 1.94 -4.42
N ILE A 19 2.93 2.35 -3.98
CA ILE A 19 4.21 2.07 -4.62
C ILE A 19 5.20 1.68 -3.53
N CYS A 20 5.99 0.63 -3.78
CA CYS A 20 7.04 0.19 -2.88
C CYS A 20 8.42 0.53 -3.45
N ALA A 21 9.17 1.40 -2.80
CA ALA A 21 10.55 1.68 -3.16
C ALA A 21 11.48 1.14 -2.07
N VAL A 22 12.17 0.04 -2.38
CA VAL A 22 13.07 -0.67 -1.46
C VAL A 22 12.31 -1.21 -0.25
N ASP A 23 12.22 -0.43 0.84
CA ASP A 23 11.50 -0.78 2.08
C ASP A 23 10.42 0.25 2.46
N ILE A 24 10.21 1.28 1.64
CA ILE A 24 9.26 2.36 1.91
C ILE A 24 8.06 2.18 0.99
N PHE A 25 6.88 2.11 1.59
CA PHE A 25 5.61 2.11 0.90
C PHE A 25 5.06 3.54 0.87
N THR A 26 4.90 4.09 -0.32
CA THR A 26 4.13 5.31 -0.52
C THR A 26 2.71 4.91 -0.91
N VAL A 27 1.76 5.26 -0.06
CA VAL A 27 0.34 4.90 -0.21
C VAL A 27 -0.44 6.16 -0.55
N LEU A 28 -1.14 6.13 -1.69
CA LEU A 28 -2.08 7.16 -2.10
C LEU A 28 -3.44 6.84 -1.52
N LEU A 29 -3.99 7.78 -0.75
CA LEU A 29 -5.35 7.73 -0.25
C LEU A 29 -6.36 8.17 -1.32
N LYS A 30 -7.62 7.78 -1.14
CA LYS A 30 -8.74 8.19 -2.00
C LYS A 30 -9.00 9.69 -1.95
N ASP A 31 -8.72 10.32 -0.81
CA ASP A 31 -8.81 11.77 -0.61
C ASP A 31 -7.65 12.54 -1.27
N GLY A 32 -6.70 11.83 -1.90
CA GLY A 32 -5.51 12.44 -2.52
C GLY A 32 -4.33 12.63 -1.57
N GLY A 33 -4.51 12.37 -0.28
CA GLY A 33 -3.43 12.33 0.70
C GLY A 33 -2.39 11.24 0.38
N ILE A 34 -1.12 11.51 0.71
CA ILE A 34 0.00 10.60 0.47
C ILE A 34 0.64 10.24 1.81
N ILE A 35 0.81 8.95 2.06
CA ILE A 35 1.43 8.44 3.29
C ILE A 35 2.69 7.67 2.94
N HIS A 36 3.76 7.92 3.71
CA HIS A 36 4.96 7.09 3.67
C HIS A 36 4.95 6.17 4.87
N HIS A 37 4.94 4.86 4.62
CA HIS A 37 4.94 3.85 5.65
C HIS A 37 6.10 2.89 5.43
N ARG A 38 6.90 2.70 6.48
CA ARG A 38 7.95 1.67 6.49
C ARG A 38 7.41 0.47 7.26
N ALA A 39 7.04 -0.57 6.52
CA ALA A 39 6.55 -1.80 7.12
C ALA A 39 7.73 -2.61 7.69
N PRO A 40 7.62 -3.21 8.89
CA PRO A 40 8.62 -4.13 9.41
C PRO A 40 8.74 -5.39 8.54
N ASP A 41 7.62 -5.83 7.95
CA ASP A 41 7.54 -6.96 7.03
C ASP A 41 6.99 -6.50 5.67
N PRO A 42 7.84 -5.97 4.77
CA PRO A 42 7.41 -5.41 3.49
C PRO A 42 6.66 -6.43 2.63
N GLY A 43 7.08 -7.71 2.65
CA GLY A 43 6.41 -8.77 1.91
C GLY A 43 4.99 -9.06 2.43
N HIS A 44 4.78 -9.00 3.73
CA HIS A 44 3.46 -9.24 4.33
C HIS A 44 2.52 -8.04 4.10
N PHE A 45 3.02 -6.82 4.28
CA PHE A 45 2.27 -5.60 4.02
C PHE A 45 1.84 -5.49 2.55
N ARG A 46 2.75 -5.78 1.61
CA ARG A 46 2.43 -5.83 0.18
C ARG A 46 1.33 -6.84 -0.14
N LYS A 47 1.40 -8.05 0.43
CA LYS A 47 0.36 -9.08 0.23
C LYS A 47 -0.99 -8.64 0.78
N TRP A 48 -1.03 -7.96 1.92
CA TRP A 48 -2.27 -7.41 2.48
C TRP A 48 -2.88 -6.37 1.53
N LEU A 49 -2.10 -5.42 1.03
CA LEU A 49 -2.56 -4.42 0.06
C LEU A 49 -3.14 -5.07 -1.20
N LEU A 50 -2.42 -6.04 -1.79
CA LEU A 50 -2.87 -6.77 -2.98
C LEU A 50 -4.13 -7.60 -2.71
N LYS A 51 -4.22 -8.25 -1.54
CA LYS A 51 -5.41 -9.03 -1.13
C LYS A 51 -6.67 -8.16 -1.05
N HIS A 52 -6.53 -6.89 -0.70
CA HIS A 52 -7.61 -5.93 -0.66
C HIS A 52 -7.84 -5.17 -1.99
N GLY A 53 -7.13 -5.55 -3.07
CA GLY A 53 -7.29 -4.96 -4.38
C GLY A 53 -6.67 -3.57 -4.52
N ILE A 54 -5.73 -3.19 -3.64
CA ILE A 54 -4.96 -1.95 -3.81
C ILE A 54 -3.89 -2.20 -4.88
N GLU A 55 -3.88 -1.33 -5.88
CA GLU A 55 -3.02 -1.45 -7.06
C GLU A 55 -1.56 -1.05 -6.75
N ASP A 56 -0.61 -1.87 -7.17
CA ASP A 56 0.83 -1.61 -7.08
C ASP A 56 1.30 -0.87 -8.34
N ILE A 57 1.57 0.42 -8.22
CA ILE A 57 1.94 1.29 -9.35
C ILE A 57 3.27 0.86 -9.98
N LYS A 58 4.15 0.18 -9.24
CA LYS A 58 5.48 -0.20 -9.74
C LYS A 58 5.47 -1.41 -10.66
N LEU A 59 4.35 -2.15 -10.73
CA LEU A 59 4.24 -3.33 -11.58
C LEU A 59 3.97 -2.97 -13.06
N ASP A 60 3.62 -1.72 -13.35
CA ASP A 60 3.21 -1.28 -14.70
C ASP A 60 4.39 -0.99 -15.66
N ASP A 61 5.62 -0.88 -15.16
CA ASP A 61 6.80 -0.51 -15.97
C ASP A 61 7.66 -1.71 -16.40
N ALA A 62 7.19 -2.95 -16.20
CA ALA A 62 7.90 -4.16 -16.62
C ALA A 62 7.28 -4.77 -17.89
N ILE A 63 7.12 -3.97 -18.94
CA ILE A 63 7.00 -4.47 -20.31
C ILE A 63 8.33 -4.17 -21.00
N PHE A 64 9.27 -5.10 -20.89
CA PHE A 64 10.48 -5.16 -21.73
C PHE A 64 10.14 -5.79 -23.09
#